data_AF-A0A960SXI2-F1
#
_entry.id   AF-A0A960SXI2-F1
#
_cell.length_a   1.000
_cell.length_b   1.000
_cell.length_c   1.000
_cell.angle_alpha   90.00
_cell.angle_beta   90.00
_cell.angle_gamma   90.00
#
_symmetry.space_group_name_H-M   'P 1'
#
loop_
_entity.id
_entity.type
_entity.pdbx_description
1 polymer ?
#
loop_
_entity_poly.entity_id
_entity_poly.type
_entity_poly.pdbx_seq_one_letter_code
_entity_poly.pdbx_strand_id
1 'polypeptide(L)'
;TVGALTVLSGGAVAPGNSPGVLSTGDYNQAGTLVLELGGTTAGSGGHDQINVAGSVTLSGLLTATVGYAPVNGDLLFILANDGADAINGSFSGMAHLSTITLDGYDWQISYQADSAGASFTGGNDIALMAVPEPGAALIGGLGVLLVLRRRR
;
A
#
# COMPACT_ATOMS: atom_id res chain seq x y z
N THR A 1 -21.23 -6.57 3.87
CA THR A 1 -21.00 -5.12 3.84
C THR A 1 -21.55 -4.50 5.10
N VAL A 2 -20.73 -3.73 5.80
CA VAL A 2 -21.18 -2.87 6.91
C VAL A 2 -21.56 -1.49 6.37
N GLY A 3 -22.22 -0.67 7.18
CA GLY A 3 -22.46 0.74 6.83
C GLY A 3 -21.17 1.56 6.79
N ALA A 4 -21.26 2.87 6.99
CA ALA A 4 -20.06 3.68 7.20
C ALA A 4 -19.26 3.17 8.41
N LEU A 5 -17.95 3.03 8.24
CA LEU A 5 -17.03 2.55 9.27
C LEU A 5 -16.14 3.70 9.73
N THR A 6 -16.21 4.00 11.02
CA THR A 6 -15.30 4.96 11.67
C THR A 6 -14.42 4.24 12.68
N VAL A 7 -13.12 4.27 12.46
CA VAL A 7 -12.11 3.73 13.38
C VAL A 7 -11.50 4.90 14.13
N LEU A 8 -11.97 5.11 15.36
CA LEU A 8 -11.51 6.21 16.22
C LEU A 8 -10.05 6.02 16.65
N SER A 9 -9.39 7.11 17.05
CA SER A 9 -8.06 7.08 17.65
C SER A 9 -8.00 6.09 18.82
N GLY A 10 -6.98 5.23 18.85
CA GLY A 10 -6.84 4.15 19.83
C GLY A 10 -7.65 2.88 19.50
N GLY A 11 -8.55 2.93 18.52
CA GLY A 11 -9.21 1.74 17.97
C GLY A 11 -8.38 1.06 16.89
N ALA A 12 -8.71 -0.20 16.60
CA ALA A 12 -8.13 -0.96 15.50
C ALA A 12 -9.22 -1.64 14.67
N VAL A 13 -8.92 -1.84 13.38
CA VAL A 13 -9.71 -2.66 12.47
C VAL A 13 -8.78 -3.67 11.78
N ALA A 14 -9.24 -4.92 11.68
CA ALA A 14 -8.60 -5.99 10.94
C ALA A 14 -9.65 -6.68 10.03
N PRO A 15 -9.39 -6.88 8.74
CA PRO A 15 -10.34 -7.55 7.84
C PRO A 15 -10.59 -9.05 8.15
N GLY A 16 -11.70 -9.35 8.82
CA GLY A 16 -12.26 -10.71 8.90
C GLY A 16 -11.45 -11.71 9.75
N ASN A 17 -11.61 -13.01 9.43
CA ASN A 17 -10.79 -14.10 9.97
C ASN A 17 -9.73 -14.53 8.93
N SER A 18 -8.99 -13.55 8.42
CA SER A 18 -7.57 -13.63 8.10
C SER A 18 -7.04 -14.76 7.19
N PRO A 19 -6.56 -14.42 5.97
CA PRO A 19 -6.79 -13.16 5.25
C PRO A 19 -8.24 -13.00 4.77
N GLY A 20 -8.81 -11.78 4.82
CA GLY A 20 -10.21 -11.49 4.52
C GLY A 20 -10.48 -10.15 3.81
N VAL A 21 -11.70 -9.98 3.30
CA VAL A 21 -12.17 -8.72 2.69
C VAL A 21 -13.27 -8.11 3.55
N LEU A 22 -13.08 -6.88 4.00
CA LEU A 22 -14.10 -6.11 4.72
C LEU A 22 -14.73 -5.06 3.81
N SER A 23 -15.98 -5.27 3.43
CA SER A 23 -16.75 -4.29 2.63
C SER A 23 -17.49 -3.29 3.52
N THR A 24 -17.35 -2.00 3.22
CA THR A 24 -17.92 -0.87 3.98
C THR A 24 -18.51 0.20 3.05
N GLY A 25 -19.37 1.08 3.59
CA GLY A 25 -19.66 2.38 2.97
C GLY A 25 -18.46 3.32 3.18
N ASP A 26 -18.69 4.59 3.55
CA ASP A 26 -17.59 5.50 3.89
C ASP A 26 -16.61 4.88 4.90
N TYR A 27 -15.31 5.08 4.68
CA TYR A 27 -14.25 4.59 5.55
C TYR A 27 -13.45 5.75 6.14
N ASN A 28 -13.66 6.02 7.43
CA ASN A 28 -12.99 7.08 8.17
C ASN A 28 -12.05 6.48 9.22
N GLN A 29 -10.75 6.66 9.03
CA GLN A 29 -9.74 6.00 9.85
C GLN A 29 -8.82 7.00 10.55
N ALA A 30 -8.93 7.03 11.88
CA ALA A 30 -8.03 7.73 12.80
C ALA A 30 -7.28 6.77 13.75
N GLY A 31 -7.74 5.53 13.87
CA GLY A 31 -7.12 4.46 14.66
C GLY A 31 -6.01 3.73 13.91
N THR A 32 -6.01 2.40 13.93
CA THR A 32 -5.03 1.55 13.22
C THR A 32 -5.73 0.57 12.29
N LEU A 33 -5.27 0.48 11.04
CA LEU A 33 -5.58 -0.64 10.15
C LEU A 33 -4.50 -1.72 10.35
N VAL A 34 -4.94 -2.94 10.66
CA VAL A 34 -4.08 -4.11 10.84
C VAL A 34 -4.38 -5.06 9.68
N LEU A 35 -3.35 -5.44 8.92
CA LEU A 35 -3.49 -6.32 7.75
C LEU A 35 -2.65 -7.59 7.91
N GLU A 36 -3.13 -8.69 7.35
CA GLU A 36 -2.33 -9.88 7.02
C GLU A 36 -2.04 -9.91 5.53
N LEU A 37 -0.76 -9.93 5.15
CA LEU A 37 -0.30 -10.00 3.78
C LEU A 37 0.27 -11.40 3.53
N GLY A 38 -0.52 -12.30 2.96
CA GLY A 38 -0.13 -13.69 2.67
C GLY A 38 0.01 -14.02 1.17
N GLY A 39 -0.18 -13.03 0.29
CA GLY A 39 -0.04 -13.19 -1.17
C GLY A 39 -0.72 -12.06 -1.95
N THR A 40 -0.61 -12.06 -3.27
CA THR A 40 -1.08 -10.97 -4.15
C THR A 40 -2.59 -10.95 -4.41
N THR A 41 -3.33 -12.00 -4.01
CA THR A 41 -4.79 -12.08 -4.18
C THR A 41 -5.51 -11.51 -2.96
N ALA A 42 -6.51 -10.64 -3.13
CA ALA A 42 -7.29 -10.16 -1.99
C ALA A 42 -8.17 -11.26 -1.38
N GLY A 43 -8.29 -11.28 -0.05
CA GLY A 43 -9.05 -12.25 0.73
C GLY A 43 -8.38 -13.61 0.89
N SER A 44 -9.21 -14.65 1.03
CA SER A 44 -8.80 -16.00 1.41
C SER A 44 -7.58 -16.51 0.63
N GLY A 45 -6.50 -16.80 1.36
CA GLY A 45 -5.26 -17.36 0.79
C GLY A 45 -4.32 -16.34 0.17
N GLY A 46 -4.61 -15.03 0.27
CA GLY A 46 -3.68 -13.97 -0.10
C GLY A 46 -3.60 -12.89 0.97
N HIS A 47 -4.16 -11.69 0.77
CA HIS A 47 -4.03 -10.57 1.71
C HIS A 47 -5.34 -9.93 2.14
N ASP A 48 -5.32 -9.26 3.27
CA ASP A 48 -6.43 -8.46 3.76
C ASP A 48 -6.72 -7.24 2.87
N GLN A 49 -8.00 -6.97 2.65
CA GLN A 49 -8.45 -5.80 1.89
C GLN A 49 -9.64 -5.11 2.55
N ILE A 50 -9.60 -3.77 2.55
CA ILE A 50 -10.80 -2.94 2.75
C ILE A 50 -11.41 -2.65 1.38
N ASN A 51 -12.69 -2.98 1.19
CA ASN A 51 -13.43 -2.63 -0.02
C ASN A 51 -14.46 -1.55 0.31
N VAL A 52 -14.33 -0.37 -0.27
CA VAL A 52 -15.07 0.84 0.10
C VAL A 52 -16.02 1.21 -1.04
N ALA A 53 -17.29 1.44 -0.70
CA ALA A 53 -18.33 1.88 -1.64
C ALA A 53 -18.68 3.38 -1.50
N GLY A 54 -17.69 4.21 -1.16
CA GLY A 54 -17.89 5.60 -0.75
C GLY A 54 -16.58 6.34 -0.49
N SER A 55 -16.62 7.39 0.32
CA SER A 55 -15.42 8.20 0.55
C SER A 55 -14.44 7.55 1.53
N VAL A 56 -13.14 7.83 1.34
CA VAL A 56 -12.08 7.39 2.25
C VAL A 56 -11.43 8.61 2.90
N THR A 57 -11.29 8.60 4.22
CA THR A 57 -10.53 9.60 4.98
C THR A 57 -9.54 8.90 5.91
N LEU A 58 -8.25 9.20 5.76
CA LEU A 58 -7.17 8.58 6.51
C LEU A 58 -6.36 9.60 7.33
N SER A 59 -6.09 9.23 8.57
CA SER A 59 -5.23 9.99 9.49
C SER A 59 -4.52 9.11 10.52
N GLY A 60 -4.83 7.81 10.56
CA GLY A 60 -4.30 6.86 11.52
C GLY A 60 -3.14 6.02 10.98
N LEU A 61 -2.82 4.93 11.67
CA LEU A 61 -1.68 4.06 11.36
C LEU A 61 -2.08 2.90 10.45
N LEU A 62 -1.09 2.37 9.72
CA LEU A 62 -1.14 1.08 9.03
C LEU A 62 -0.07 0.16 9.64
N THR A 63 -0.47 -1.06 9.95
CA THR A 63 0.44 -2.15 10.37
C THR A 63 0.10 -3.41 9.61
N ALA A 64 1.08 -4.26 9.36
CA ALA A 64 0.85 -5.52 8.69
C ALA A 64 1.75 -6.64 9.22
N THR A 65 1.26 -7.87 9.17
CA THR A 65 2.06 -9.10 9.26
C THR A 65 2.26 -9.67 7.85
N VAL A 66 3.48 -10.10 7.52
CA VAL A 66 3.82 -10.59 6.18
C VAL A 66 4.05 -12.10 6.25
N GLY A 67 3.05 -12.87 5.81
CA GLY A 67 3.02 -14.33 5.87
C GLY A 67 3.58 -15.04 4.62
N TYR A 68 4.13 -14.29 3.67
CA TYR A 68 4.75 -14.82 2.44
C TYR A 68 6.08 -14.11 2.16
N ALA A 69 6.84 -14.56 1.17
CA ALA A 69 8.06 -13.89 0.73
C ALA A 69 7.73 -13.01 -0.48
N PRO A 70 7.60 -11.67 -0.32
CA PRO A 70 7.30 -10.78 -1.44
C PRO A 70 8.40 -10.82 -2.49
N VAL A 71 7.99 -10.83 -3.76
CA VAL A 71 8.88 -10.68 -4.91
C VAL A 71 8.80 -9.24 -5.42
N ASN A 72 9.92 -8.71 -5.92
CA ASN A 72 9.94 -7.36 -6.50
C ASN A 72 8.81 -7.16 -7.52
N GLY A 73 8.01 -6.11 -7.29
CA GLY A 73 6.88 -5.77 -8.15
C GLY A 73 5.57 -6.46 -7.79
N ASP A 74 5.55 -7.33 -6.76
CA ASP A 74 4.29 -7.83 -6.20
C ASP A 74 3.41 -6.65 -5.80
N LEU A 75 2.19 -6.62 -6.32
CA LEU A 75 1.24 -5.52 -6.18
C LEU A 75 0.02 -5.98 -5.37
N LEU A 76 -0.17 -5.39 -4.19
CA LEU A 76 -1.24 -5.74 -3.26
C LEU A 76 -2.17 -4.54 -3.07
N PHE A 77 -3.42 -4.69 -3.48
CA PHE A 77 -4.45 -3.67 -3.33
C PHE A 77 -5.12 -3.80 -1.95
N ILE A 78 -4.53 -3.13 -0.95
CA ILE A 78 -4.97 -3.21 0.45
C ILE A 78 -6.25 -2.40 0.73
N LEU A 79 -6.57 -1.42 -0.12
CA LEU A 79 -7.85 -0.73 -0.12
C LEU A 79 -8.31 -0.53 -1.56
N ALA A 80 -9.46 -1.09 -1.91
CA ALA A 80 -10.16 -0.83 -3.15
C ALA A 80 -11.29 0.17 -2.87
N ASN A 81 -11.27 1.32 -3.54
CA ASN A 81 -12.32 2.31 -3.48
C ASN A 81 -13.09 2.34 -4.80
N ASP A 82 -14.40 2.09 -4.75
CA ASP A 82 -15.19 2.08 -5.97
C ASP A 82 -15.41 3.50 -6.56
N GLY A 83 -15.89 3.51 -7.80
CA GLY A 83 -16.20 4.75 -8.50
C GLY A 83 -15.00 5.68 -8.67
N ALA A 84 -15.23 6.98 -8.44
CA ALA A 84 -14.20 8.02 -8.53
C ALA A 84 -14.06 8.79 -7.21
N ASP A 85 -14.57 8.23 -6.11
CA ASP A 85 -14.55 8.87 -4.81
C ASP A 85 -13.10 9.05 -4.35
N ALA A 86 -12.77 10.25 -3.86
CA ALA A 86 -11.39 10.58 -3.52
C ALA A 86 -10.98 9.93 -2.19
N ILE A 87 -9.71 9.53 -2.12
CA ILE A 87 -9.01 9.30 -0.85
C ILE A 87 -8.53 10.65 -0.31
N ASN A 88 -8.96 10.99 0.91
CA ASN A 88 -8.56 12.19 1.62
C ASN A 88 -7.53 11.84 2.70
N GLY A 89 -6.35 12.45 2.62
CA GLY A 89 -5.25 12.19 3.55
C GLY A 89 -4.43 10.94 3.19
N SER A 90 -3.67 10.44 4.17
CA SER A 90 -2.82 9.27 4.05
C SER A 90 -2.71 8.57 5.39
N PHE A 91 -2.14 7.37 5.41
CA PHE A 91 -1.71 6.79 6.68
C PHE A 91 -0.62 7.68 7.27
N SER A 92 -0.64 7.84 8.60
CA SER A 92 0.28 8.70 9.33
C SER A 92 1.72 8.25 9.12
N GLY A 93 2.56 9.17 8.64
CA GLY A 93 3.97 8.92 8.34
C GLY A 93 4.24 8.20 7.01
N MET A 94 3.19 7.87 6.24
CA MET A 94 3.30 7.16 4.96
C MET A 94 2.80 8.07 3.83
N ALA A 95 3.69 8.88 3.28
CA ALA A 95 3.33 9.76 2.15
C ALA A 95 3.16 8.94 0.86
N HIS A 96 2.43 9.48 -0.11
CA HIS A 96 2.32 8.88 -1.45
C HIS A 96 3.71 8.64 -2.07
N LEU A 97 3.91 7.43 -2.61
CA LEU A 97 5.15 6.92 -3.20
C LEU A 97 6.35 6.83 -2.25
N SER A 98 6.14 7.01 -0.94
CA SER A 98 7.19 6.73 0.04
C SER A 98 7.48 5.23 0.14
N THR A 99 8.73 4.90 0.43
CA THR A 99 9.12 3.56 0.87
C THR A 99 8.78 3.42 2.35
N ILE A 100 8.06 2.38 2.70
CA ILE A 100 7.66 2.02 4.05
C ILE A 100 8.11 0.60 4.37
N THR A 101 8.42 0.33 5.62
CA THR A 101 8.80 -1.02 6.07
C THR A 101 7.63 -1.64 6.85
N LEU A 102 7.17 -2.81 6.43
CA LEU A 102 6.12 -3.58 7.10
C LEU A 102 6.63 -5.00 7.33
N ASP A 103 6.66 -5.41 8.61
CA ASP A 103 7.16 -6.72 9.07
C ASP A 103 8.56 -7.10 8.51
N GLY A 104 9.43 -6.10 8.35
CA GLY A 104 10.80 -6.28 7.86
C GLY A 104 10.95 -6.31 6.33
N TYR A 105 9.89 -6.08 5.56
CA TYR A 105 9.95 -5.93 4.11
C TYR A 105 9.67 -4.48 3.69
N ASP A 106 10.40 -4.01 2.68
CA ASP A 106 10.18 -2.70 2.09
C ASP A 106 9.11 -2.69 0.98
N TRP A 107 8.23 -1.69 1.03
CA TRP A 107 7.12 -1.48 0.11
C TRP A 107 7.08 -0.04 -0.35
N GLN A 108 6.72 0.21 -1.61
CA GLN A 108 6.26 1.52 -2.02
C GLN A 108 4.74 1.58 -1.89
N ILE A 109 4.22 2.64 -1.28
CA ILE A 109 2.76 2.84 -1.13
C ILE A 109 2.21 3.83 -2.15
N SER A 110 1.11 3.48 -2.81
CA SER A 110 0.34 4.38 -3.67
C SER A 110 -1.04 4.62 -3.07
N TYR A 111 -1.52 5.87 -3.16
CA TYR A 111 -2.91 6.27 -2.84
C TYR A 111 -3.68 6.63 -4.12
N GLN A 112 -3.11 6.25 -5.26
CA GLN A 112 -3.64 6.52 -6.59
C GLN A 112 -3.56 5.24 -7.44
N ALA A 113 -3.56 4.07 -6.80
CA ALA A 113 -3.54 2.81 -7.51
C ALA A 113 -4.89 2.58 -8.21
N ASP A 114 -4.91 1.67 -9.18
CA ASP A 114 -6.09 1.27 -9.93
C ASP A 114 -6.18 -0.26 -9.96
N SER A 115 -7.03 -0.80 -9.09
CA SER A 115 -7.30 -2.22 -8.92
C SER A 115 -8.07 -2.81 -10.10
N ALA A 116 -8.87 -2.02 -10.80
CA ALA A 116 -9.58 -2.45 -12.01
C ALA A 116 -8.61 -2.64 -13.19
N GLY A 117 -7.62 -1.76 -13.29
CA GLY A 117 -6.53 -1.83 -14.28
C GLY A 117 -5.30 -2.63 -13.84
N ALA A 118 -5.28 -3.16 -12.60
CA ALA A 118 -4.10 -3.78 -11.98
C ALA A 118 -2.83 -2.89 -12.07
N SER A 119 -3.00 -1.58 -11.86
CA SER A 119 -1.96 -0.56 -12.01
C SER A 119 -1.64 0.09 -10.66
N PHE A 120 -0.36 0.43 -10.45
CA PHE A 120 0.09 1.15 -9.25
C PHE A 120 -0.25 2.66 -9.27
N THR A 121 -0.79 3.15 -10.40
CA THR A 121 -1.13 4.56 -10.62
C THR A 121 -2.42 4.71 -11.43
N GLY A 122 -3.01 5.91 -11.44
CA GLY A 122 -4.12 6.26 -12.33
C GLY A 122 -5.52 6.04 -11.77
N GLY A 123 -5.67 5.66 -10.50
CA GLY A 123 -6.96 5.45 -9.85
C GLY A 123 -7.06 6.15 -8.49
N ASN A 124 -7.94 5.60 -7.65
CA ASN A 124 -8.29 6.07 -6.31
C ASN A 124 -8.20 4.93 -5.26
N ASP A 125 -7.37 3.92 -5.52
CA ASP A 125 -7.12 2.80 -4.62
C ASP A 125 -5.81 2.97 -3.85
N ILE A 126 -5.63 2.17 -2.80
CA ILE A 126 -4.36 2.06 -2.07
C ILE A 126 -3.72 0.72 -2.36
N ALA A 127 -2.48 0.77 -2.84
CA ALA A 127 -1.69 -0.42 -3.08
C ALA A 127 -0.30 -0.34 -2.48
N LEU A 128 0.22 -1.51 -2.12
CA LEU A 128 1.62 -1.73 -1.76
C LEU A 128 2.30 -2.44 -2.94
N MET A 129 3.46 -1.93 -3.35
CA MET A 129 4.33 -2.59 -4.32
C MET A 129 5.61 -3.02 -3.61
N ALA A 130 5.90 -4.32 -3.62
CA ALA A 130 7.10 -4.86 -3.00
C ALA A 130 8.35 -4.29 -3.68
N VAL A 131 9.24 -3.70 -2.88
CA VAL A 131 10.54 -3.19 -3.33
C VAL A 131 11.58 -4.24 -2.98
N PRO A 132 12.55 -4.53 -3.86
CA PRO A 132 13.61 -5.47 -3.51
C PRO A 132 14.42 -4.87 -2.38
N GLU A 133 14.60 -5.63 -1.30
CA GLU A 133 15.64 -5.35 -0.32
C GLU A 133 16.95 -5.10 -1.07
N PRO A 134 17.75 -4.07 -0.74
CA PRO A 134 19.00 -3.79 -1.42
C PRO A 134 20.06 -4.86 -1.08
N GLY A 135 19.91 -6.07 -1.61
CA GLY A 135 20.88 -7.14 -1.51
C GLY A 135 22.05 -7.00 -2.50
N ALA A 136 21.92 -6.14 -3.51
CA ALA A 136 22.95 -5.92 -4.54
C ALA A 136 22.70 -4.65 -5.38
N ALA A 137 22.56 -3.48 -4.77
CA ALA A 137 22.90 -2.22 -5.46
C ALA A 137 24.44 -2.10 -5.58
N LEU A 138 25.04 -3.12 -6.18
CA LEU A 138 26.44 -3.17 -6.56
C LEU A 138 26.58 -2.26 -7.77
N ILE A 139 27.04 -1.03 -7.53
CA ILE A 139 27.83 -0.20 -8.45
C ILE A 139 27.56 -0.50 -9.93
N GLY A 140 26.49 0.07 -10.49
CA GLY A 140 26.05 -0.29 -11.84
C GLY A 140 25.15 0.75 -12.50
N GLY A 141 25.60 2.00 -12.60
CA GLY A 141 24.93 3.05 -13.37
C GLY A 141 25.88 4.20 -13.71
N LEU A 142 26.52 4.10 -14.89
CA LEU A 142 27.46 5.05 -15.49
C LEU A 142 26.83 6.47 -15.64
N GLY A 143 27.56 7.59 -15.57
CA GLY A 143 28.99 7.73 -15.80
C GLY A 143 29.61 9.02 -15.26
N VAL A 144 30.77 8.85 -14.62
CA VAL A 144 31.82 9.84 -14.55
C VAL A 144 32.98 9.29 -15.37
N LEU A 145 33.10 9.76 -16.62
CA LEU A 145 34.30 9.58 -17.43
C LEU A 145 34.88 10.97 -17.68
N LEU A 146 35.83 11.34 -16.83
CA LEU A 146 36.76 12.44 -17.00
C LEU A 146 37.57 12.23 -18.28
N VAL A 147 37.46 13.13 -19.26
CA VAL A 147 38.60 13.45 -20.14
C VAL A 147 38.75 14.96 -20.24
N LEU A 148 39.78 15.45 -19.54
CA LEU A 148 40.42 16.73 -19.77
C LEU A 148 40.90 16.83 -21.22
N ARG A 149 40.51 17.89 -21.93
CA ARG A 149 41.29 18.38 -23.07
C ARG A 149 41.34 19.89 -23.07
N ARG A 150 42.32 20.45 -22.36
CA ARG A 150 42.82 21.80 -22.61
C ARG A 150 44.25 21.70 -23.12
N ARG A 151 44.45 22.03 -24.40
CA ARG A 151 45.69 22.55 -25.00
C ARG A 151 45.47 22.81 -26.51
N ARG A 152 45.25 24.07 -26.85
CA ARG A 152 46.16 24.85 -27.69
C ARG A 152 46.29 26.23 -27.05
#